data_AF-A0A1D8S4M0-F1
#
_entry.id   AF-A0A1D8S4M0-F1
#
_cell.length_a   1.000
_cell.length_b   1.000
_cell.length_c   1.000
_cell.angle_alpha   90.00
_cell.angle_beta   90.00
_cell.angle_gamma   90.00
#
_symmetry.space_group_name_H-M   'P 1'
#
loop_
_entity.id
_entity.type
_entity.pdbx_description
1 polymer ?
#
loop_
_entity_poly.entity_id
_entity_poly.type
_entity_poly.pdbx_seq_one_letter_code
_entity_poly.pdbx_strand_id
1 'polypeptide(L)'
;MSERSRLALVVWSVLVSQVFLYPGLDETVVALGGSGGILDGTWFLVAEFGGFVVFAVLWGVLSDVLGSRRPLVVLGALGGAGSYVAVALAPYLGLGFGFVILLRFVGGAFTIGAFSLSITKLIAVTARKPTRSRVGGSA
;
A
#
# COMPACT_ATOMS: atom_id res chain seq x y z
N MET A 1 -7.50 -7.86 19.15
CA MET A 1 -7.22 -6.53 18.54
C MET A 1 -8.49 -5.93 17.99
N SER A 2 -8.72 -4.62 18.16
CA SER A 2 -9.90 -3.94 17.59
C SER A 2 -9.78 -3.80 16.06
N GLU A 3 -10.91 -3.65 15.35
CA GLU A 3 -10.90 -3.37 13.90
C GLU A 3 -10.11 -2.10 13.57
N ARG A 4 -10.25 -1.06 14.40
CA ARG A 4 -9.46 0.17 14.32
C ARG A 4 -7.96 -0.11 14.39
N SER A 5 -7.52 -0.94 15.33
CA SER A 5 -6.11 -1.30 15.49
C SER A 5 -5.57 -2.05 14.28
N ARG A 6 -6.35 -2.97 13.68
CA ARG A 6 -5.93 -3.70 12.48
C ARG A 6 -5.74 -2.77 11.28
N LEU A 7 -6.69 -1.85 11.05
CA LEU A 7 -6.59 -0.90 9.95
C LEU A 7 -5.43 0.10 10.16
N ALA A 8 -5.24 0.57 11.40
CA ALA A 8 -4.13 1.43 11.75
C ALA A 8 -2.77 0.76 11.51
N LEU A 9 -2.66 -0.55 11.83
CA LEU A 9 -1.46 -1.32 11.51
C LEU A 9 -1.20 -1.40 10.00
N VAL A 10 -2.23 -1.63 9.17
CA VAL A 10 -2.05 -1.66 7.71
C VAL A 10 -1.51 -0.32 7.20
N VAL A 11 -2.11 0.80 7.62
CA VAL A 11 -1.65 2.14 7.26
C VAL A 11 -0.21 2.37 7.72
N TRP A 12 0.09 2.03 8.97
CA TRP A 12 1.44 2.15 9.54
C TRP A 12 2.46 1.33 8.76
N SER A 13 2.16 0.06 8.46
CA SER A 13 3.04 -0.83 7.71
C SER A 13 3.36 -0.27 6.33
N VAL A 14 2.34 0.23 5.61
CA VAL A 14 2.55 0.85 4.29
C VAL A 14 3.48 2.07 4.40
N LEU A 15 3.22 2.98 5.33
CA LEU A 15 4.04 4.19 5.49
C LEU A 15 5.47 3.85 5.89
N VAL A 16 5.66 2.90 6.81
CA VAL A 16 7.00 2.44 7.20
C VAL A 16 7.73 1.85 6.01
N SER A 17 7.11 0.95 5.24
CA SER A 17 7.71 0.36 4.05
C SER A 17 8.13 1.42 3.04
N GLN A 18 7.28 2.43 2.78
CA GLN A 18 7.59 3.49 1.82
C GLN A 18 8.71 4.42 2.29
N VAL A 19 8.77 4.73 3.59
CA VAL A 19 9.81 5.60 4.16
C VAL A 19 11.16 4.89 4.26
N PHE A 20 11.16 3.62 4.67
CA PHE A 20 12.39 2.84 4.83
C PHE A 20 13.05 2.46 3.49
N LEU A 21 12.40 2.75 2.37
CA LEU A 21 12.96 2.51 1.05
C LEU A 21 13.95 3.60 0.60
N TYR A 22 13.91 4.79 1.20
CA TYR A 22 14.82 5.88 0.83
C TYR A 22 16.27 5.68 1.31
N PRO A 23 16.51 5.23 2.57
CA PRO A 23 17.86 4.89 3.00
C PRO A 23 18.42 3.70 2.21
N GLY A 24 19.63 3.84 1.65
CA GLY A 24 20.28 2.75 0.92
C GLY A 24 19.60 2.39 -0.41
N LEU A 25 18.81 3.31 -0.99
CA LEU A 25 18.16 3.09 -2.29
C LEU A 25 19.19 2.74 -3.38
N ASP A 26 20.30 3.46 -3.45
CA ASP A 26 21.33 3.24 -4.46
C ASP A 26 21.94 1.83 -4.35
N GLU A 27 22.27 1.40 -3.13
CA GLU A 27 22.77 0.05 -2.83
C GLU A 27 21.74 -1.03 -3.18
N THR A 28 20.47 -0.77 -2.87
CA THR A 28 19.36 -1.67 -3.19
C THR A 28 19.18 -1.83 -4.69
N VAL A 29 19.22 -0.72 -5.45
CA VAL A 29 19.07 -0.73 -6.91
C VAL A 29 20.22 -1.47 -7.57
N VAL A 30 21.46 -1.25 -7.11
CA VAL A 30 22.64 -2.00 -7.59
C VAL A 30 22.51 -3.49 -7.28
N ALA A 31 22.10 -3.86 -6.05
CA ALA A 31 21.89 -5.25 -5.66
C ALA A 31 20.77 -5.93 -6.50
N LEU A 32 19.81 -5.16 -6.99
CA LEU A 32 18.74 -5.60 -7.88
C LEU A 32 19.12 -5.60 -9.37
N GLY A 33 20.39 -5.36 -9.71
CA GLY A 33 20.91 -5.40 -11.06
C GLY A 33 20.84 -4.09 -11.83
N GLY A 34 20.59 -2.96 -11.15
CA GLY A 34 20.77 -1.63 -11.70
C GLY A 34 22.24 -1.29 -11.92
N SER A 35 22.51 -0.35 -12.82
CA SER A 35 23.86 0.09 -13.20
C SER A 35 24.54 1.00 -12.16
N GLY A 36 23.81 1.38 -11.10
CA GLY A 36 24.26 2.36 -10.10
C GLY A 36 24.13 3.82 -10.54
N GLY A 37 23.51 4.06 -11.70
CA GLY A 37 23.18 5.40 -12.16
C GLY A 37 21.98 6.00 -11.42
N ILE A 38 21.98 7.31 -11.21
CA ILE A 38 20.89 8.07 -10.55
C ILE A 38 19.52 7.82 -11.23
N LEU A 39 19.52 7.58 -12.54
CA LEU A 39 18.30 7.30 -13.30
C LEU A 39 17.65 5.97 -12.88
N ASP A 40 18.42 4.96 -12.49
CA ASP A 40 17.87 3.66 -12.10
C ASP A 40 17.09 3.76 -10.80
N GLY A 41 17.63 4.47 -9.80
CA GLY A 41 16.91 4.78 -8.56
C GLY A 41 15.66 5.63 -8.80
N THR A 42 15.74 6.59 -9.73
CA THR A 42 14.59 7.41 -10.12
C THR A 42 13.49 6.57 -10.74
N TRP A 43 13.81 5.71 -11.72
CA TRP A 43 12.83 4.83 -12.35
C TRP A 43 12.24 3.82 -11.37
N PHE A 44 13.05 3.32 -10.43
CA PHE A 44 12.59 2.42 -9.38
C PHE A 44 11.55 3.05 -8.45
N LEU A 45 11.68 4.35 -8.14
CA LEU A 45 10.67 5.11 -7.38
C LEU A 45 9.46 5.46 -8.25
N VAL A 46 9.70 6.00 -9.45
CA VAL A 46 8.64 6.44 -10.38
C VAL A 46 7.72 5.29 -10.76
N ALA A 47 8.24 4.07 -10.93
CA ALA A 47 7.42 2.91 -11.23
C ALA A 47 6.39 2.64 -10.12
N GLU A 48 6.82 2.61 -8.86
CA GLU A 48 5.92 2.37 -7.73
C GLU A 48 4.87 3.48 -7.58
N PHE A 49 5.30 4.74 -7.59
CA PHE A 49 4.37 5.86 -7.47
C PHE A 49 3.48 6.03 -8.71
N GLY A 50 3.97 5.68 -9.90
CA GLY A 50 3.18 5.65 -11.13
C GLY A 50 2.03 4.64 -11.03
N GLY A 51 2.33 3.42 -10.57
CA GLY A 51 1.29 2.42 -10.29
C GLY A 51 0.31 2.88 -9.22
N PHE A 52 0.82 3.51 -8.17
CA PHE A 52 0.03 4.09 -7.09
C PHE A 52 -1.00 5.11 -7.62
N VAL A 53 -0.56 6.07 -8.43
CA VAL A 53 -1.44 7.12 -8.97
C VAL A 53 -2.48 6.56 -9.93
N VAL A 54 -2.06 5.69 -10.86
CA VAL A 54 -2.96 5.10 -11.87
C VAL A 54 -4.07 4.26 -11.21
N PHE A 55 -3.72 3.47 -10.19
CA PHE A 55 -4.67 2.55 -9.57
C PHE A 55 -5.44 3.15 -8.38
N ALA A 56 -5.07 4.34 -7.89
CA ALA A 56 -5.81 5.00 -6.81
C ALA A 56 -7.31 5.13 -7.10
N VAL A 57 -7.64 5.59 -8.32
CA VAL A 57 -9.05 5.75 -8.75
C VAL A 57 -9.72 4.39 -8.94
N LEU A 58 -9.02 3.41 -9.51
CA LEU A 58 -9.56 2.07 -9.76
C LEU A 58 -9.98 1.38 -8.46
N TRP A 59 -9.17 1.47 -7.41
CA TRP A 59 -9.54 0.92 -6.10
C TRP A 59 -10.71 1.65 -5.46
N GLY A 60 -10.82 2.97 -5.65
CA GLY A 60 -11.97 3.75 -5.22
C GLY A 60 -13.27 3.24 -5.87
N VAL A 61 -13.29 3.15 -7.20
CA VAL A 61 -14.45 2.64 -7.95
C VAL A 61 -14.78 1.20 -7.56
N LEU A 62 -13.77 0.33 -7.47
CA LEU A 62 -13.95 -1.09 -7.12
C LEU A 62 -14.54 -1.26 -5.71
N SER A 63 -14.13 -0.41 -4.77
CA SER A 63 -14.68 -0.36 -3.40
C SER A 63 -16.17 -0.02 -3.38
N ASP A 64 -16.59 0.91 -4.22
CA ASP A 64 -17.96 1.40 -4.27
C ASP A 64 -18.89 0.37 -4.95
N VAL A 65 -18.41 -0.30 -6.00
CA VAL A 65 -19.18 -1.35 -6.70
C VAL A 65 -19.37 -2.60 -5.83
N LEU A 66 -18.33 -3.06 -5.14
CA LEU A 66 -18.42 -4.29 -4.35
C LEU A 66 -19.18 -4.13 -3.03
N GLY A 67 -19.35 -2.91 -2.51
CA GLY A 67 -20.02 -2.63 -1.23
C GLY A 67 -19.32 -3.19 0.02
N SER A 68 -18.40 -4.16 -0.12
CA SER A 68 -17.63 -4.79 0.94
C SER A 68 -16.15 -4.44 0.82
N ARG A 69 -15.71 -3.56 1.73
CA ARG A 69 -14.36 -3.00 1.71
C ARG A 69 -13.31 -3.86 2.41
N ARG A 70 -13.69 -4.95 3.13
CA ARG A 70 -12.77 -5.82 3.90
C ARG A 70 -11.90 -6.73 3.04
N PRO A 71 -12.44 -7.50 2.08
CA PRO A 71 -11.60 -8.38 1.24
C PRO A 71 -10.62 -7.57 0.38
N LEU A 72 -11.03 -6.39 -0.11
CA LEU A 72 -10.18 -5.53 -0.92
C LEU A 72 -8.94 -5.01 -0.18
N VAL A 73 -9.08 -4.65 1.12
CA VAL A 73 -7.93 -4.26 1.95
C VAL A 73 -6.94 -5.42 2.10
N VAL A 74 -7.45 -6.64 2.34
CA VAL A 74 -6.59 -7.82 2.49
C VAL A 74 -5.88 -8.15 1.18
N LEU A 75 -6.59 -8.07 0.05
CA LEU A 75 -6.02 -8.32 -1.27
C LEU A 75 -4.94 -7.30 -1.63
N GLY A 76 -5.17 -6.01 -1.36
CA GLY A 76 -4.15 -4.97 -1.52
C GLY A 76 -2.94 -5.20 -0.60
N ALA A 77 -3.17 -5.53 0.68
CA ALA A 77 -2.09 -5.74 1.63
C ALA A 77 -1.23 -6.96 1.30
N LEU A 78 -1.86 -8.08 0.93
CA LEU A 78 -1.16 -9.29 0.51
C LEU A 78 -0.46 -9.10 -0.83
N GLY A 79 -1.09 -8.41 -1.80
CA GLY A 79 -0.48 -8.09 -3.08
C GLY A 79 0.74 -7.19 -2.92
N GLY A 80 0.66 -6.16 -2.07
CA GLY A 80 1.77 -5.27 -1.75
C GLY A 80 2.92 -6.02 -1.06
N ALA A 81 2.63 -6.78 0.00
CA ALA A 81 3.65 -7.59 0.68
C ALA A 81 4.29 -8.62 -0.26
N GLY A 82 3.49 -9.29 -1.08
CA GLY A 82 3.96 -10.24 -2.09
C GLY A 82 4.88 -9.59 -3.12
N SER A 83 4.59 -8.35 -3.52
CA SER A 83 5.45 -7.62 -4.47
C SER A 83 6.82 -7.29 -3.88
N TYR A 84 6.91 -6.89 -2.60
CA TYR A 84 8.20 -6.67 -1.93
C TYR A 84 9.03 -7.96 -1.83
N VAL A 85 8.38 -9.08 -1.50
CA VAL A 85 9.04 -10.39 -1.49
C VAL A 85 9.49 -10.78 -2.90
N ALA A 86 8.67 -10.57 -3.92
CA ALA A 86 9.03 -10.85 -5.31
C ALA A 86 10.24 -10.01 -5.78
N VAL A 87 10.31 -8.73 -5.39
CA VAL A 87 11.46 -7.87 -5.68
C VAL A 87 12.71 -8.41 -5.00
N ALA A 88 12.63 -8.80 -3.73
CA ALA A 88 13.76 -9.37 -2.99
C ALA A 88 14.26 -10.69 -3.61
N LEU A 89 13.36 -11.49 -4.20
CA LEU A 89 13.70 -12.74 -4.86
C LEU A 89 14.22 -12.57 -6.30
N ALA A 90 14.02 -11.40 -6.92
CA ALA A 90 14.35 -11.18 -8.33
C ALA A 90 15.82 -11.51 -8.68
N PRO A 91 16.84 -11.11 -7.89
CA PRO A 91 18.24 -11.45 -8.18
C PRO A 91 18.51 -12.95 -8.13
N TYR A 92 17.90 -13.66 -7.18
CA TYR A 92 18.06 -15.11 -7.00
C TYR A 92 17.45 -15.91 -8.14
N LEU A 93 16.46 -15.33 -8.83
CA LEU A 93 15.80 -15.91 -9.99
C LEU A 93 16.45 -15.48 -11.32
N GLY A 94 17.53 -14.70 -11.28
CA GLY A 94 18.20 -14.17 -12.47
C GLY A 94 17.36 -13.15 -13.25
N LEU A 95 16.38 -12.53 -12.60
CA LEU A 95 15.49 -11.55 -13.23
C LEU A 95 16.19 -10.19 -13.31
N GLY A 96 16.25 -9.61 -14.51
CA GLY A 96 16.90 -8.33 -14.74
C GLY A 96 16.15 -7.14 -14.13
N PHE A 97 16.83 -6.00 -14.06
CA PHE A 97 16.30 -4.77 -13.46
C PHE A 97 14.96 -4.30 -14.06
N GLY A 98 14.75 -4.49 -15.36
CA GLY A 98 13.47 -4.17 -16.00
C GLY A 98 12.27 -4.94 -15.42
N PHE A 99 12.47 -6.19 -14.98
CA PHE A 99 11.42 -6.96 -14.31
C PHE A 99 11.14 -6.44 -12.90
N VAL A 100 12.18 -6.01 -12.18
CA VAL A 100 12.07 -5.36 -10.87
C VAL A 100 11.23 -4.08 -10.97
N ILE A 101 11.43 -3.28 -12.03
CA ILE A 101 10.62 -2.09 -12.31
C ILE A 101 9.13 -2.45 -12.48
N LEU A 102 8.83 -3.53 -13.21
CA LEU A 102 7.45 -3.99 -13.37
C LEU A 102 6.84 -4.44 -12.03
N LEU A 103 7.59 -5.21 -11.23
CA LEU A 103 7.15 -5.63 -9.89
C LEU A 103 6.89 -4.44 -8.98
N ARG A 104 7.70 -3.38 -9.07
CA ARG A 104 7.51 -2.13 -8.34
C ARG A 104 6.24 -1.42 -8.74
N PHE A 105 5.95 -1.34 -10.04
CA PHE A 105 4.69 -0.78 -10.53
C PHE A 105 3.47 -1.55 -10.00
N VAL A 106 3.52 -2.88 -10.08
CA VAL A 106 2.46 -3.77 -9.55
C VAL A 106 2.33 -3.61 -8.03
N GLY A 107 3.45 -3.54 -7.31
CA GLY A 107 3.47 -3.32 -5.87
C GLY A 107 2.83 -1.99 -5.47
N GLY A 108 3.12 -0.92 -6.20
CA GLY A 108 2.47 0.38 -6.04
C GLY A 108 0.97 0.30 -6.21
N ALA A 109 0.50 -0.40 -7.25
CA ALA A 109 -0.93 -0.59 -7.52
C ALA A 109 -1.68 -1.31 -6.39
N PHE A 110 -1.07 -2.31 -5.74
CA PHE A 110 -1.68 -2.99 -4.59
C PHE A 110 -1.58 -2.19 -3.29
N THR A 111 -0.45 -1.52 -3.07
CA THR A 111 -0.16 -0.74 -1.86
C THR A 111 -1.14 0.43 -1.71
N ILE A 112 -1.45 1.14 -2.80
CA ILE A 112 -2.45 2.21 -2.76
C ILE A 112 -3.85 1.69 -2.42
N GLY A 113 -4.23 0.52 -2.94
CA GLY A 113 -5.50 -0.11 -2.62
C GLY A 113 -5.61 -0.42 -1.13
N ALA A 114 -4.58 -1.02 -0.54
CA ALA A 114 -4.53 -1.31 0.89
C ALA A 114 -4.63 -0.02 1.73
N PHE A 115 -3.83 0.99 1.38
CA PHE A 115 -3.70 2.23 2.13
C PHE A 115 -4.98 3.07 2.10
N SER A 116 -5.48 3.42 0.91
CA SER A 116 -6.66 4.27 0.74
C SER A 116 -7.90 3.67 1.41
N LEU A 117 -8.17 2.38 1.17
CA LEU A 117 -9.33 1.70 1.75
C LEU A 117 -9.24 1.59 3.27
N SER A 118 -8.03 1.41 3.82
CA SER A 118 -7.81 1.37 5.26
C SER A 118 -8.09 2.73 5.91
N ILE A 119 -7.63 3.82 5.30
CA ILE A 119 -7.91 5.18 5.76
C ILE A 119 -9.41 5.49 5.71
N THR A 120 -10.07 5.23 4.58
CA THR A 120 -11.52 5.47 4.44
C THR A 120 -12.32 4.75 5.53
N LYS A 121 -11.93 3.52 5.87
CA LYS A 121 -12.55 2.78 6.97
C LYS A 121 -12.20 3.32 8.35
N LEU A 122 -10.94 3.71 8.59
CA LEU A 122 -10.54 4.30 9.86
C LEU A 122 -11.37 5.56 10.16
N ILE A 123 -11.58 6.40 9.15
CA ILE A 123 -12.44 7.58 9.22
C ILE A 123 -13.87 7.16 9.57
N ALA A 124 -14.45 6.19 8.83
CA ALA A 124 -15.81 5.74 9.04
C ALA A 124 -16.05 5.13 10.44
N VAL A 125 -15.11 4.33 10.95
CA VAL A 125 -15.18 3.73 12.30
C VAL A 125 -15.01 4.81 13.38
N THR A 126 -14.20 5.84 13.13
CA THR A 126 -14.01 6.95 14.07
C THR A 126 -15.23 7.87 14.14
N ALA A 127 -15.91 8.09 13.02
CA ALA A 127 -17.14 8.88 12.94
C ALA A 127 -18.34 8.21 13.66
N ARG A 128 -18.37 6.88 13.75
CA ARG A 128 -19.36 6.12 14.54
C ARG A 128 -19.01 6.15 16.03
N LYS A 129 -19.02 7.33 16.66
CA LYS A 129 -19.07 7.44 18.13
C LYS A 129 -20.54 7.60 18.54
N PRO A 130 -21.06 6.88 19.55
CA PRO A 130 -22.48 6.90 19.85
C PRO A 130 -22.87 8.28 20.37
N THR A 131 -23.83 8.93 19.73
CA THR A 131 -24.66 9.96 20.34
C THR A 131 -25.40 9.27 21.50
N ARG A 132 -24.89 9.43 22.72
CA ARG A 132 -25.60 9.02 23.93
C ARG A 132 -26.91 9.81 23.97
N SER A 133 -28.02 9.12 23.81
CA SER A 133 -29.37 9.68 23.94
C SER A 133 -29.55 10.30 25.31
N ARG A 134 -29.59 11.63 25.38
CA ARG A 134 -30.28 12.35 26.46
C ARG A 134 -31.78 12.14 26.24
N VAL A 135 -32.37 11.12 26.87
CA VAL A 135 -33.81 11.08 27.13
C VAL A 135 -34.03 10.43 28.49
N GLY A 136 -34.67 11.17 29.39
CA GLY A 136 -35.00 10.74 30.74
C GLY A 136 -35.07 11.87 31.76
N GLY A 137 -35.57 13.04 31.35
CA GLY A 137 -35.87 14.18 32.22
C GLY A 137 -37.26 14.72 31.87
N SER A 138 -38.26 14.24 32.61
CA SER A 138 -39.62 14.79 32.74
C SER A 138 -40.14 14.16 34.05
N ALA A 139 -40.17 14.87 35.18
CA ALA A 139 -41.11 15.97 35.50
C ALA A 139 -42.56 15.50 35.36
#